data_AF-A0A258LDS4-F1
#
_entry.id   AF-A0A258LDS4-F1
#
_cell.length_a   1.000
_cell.length_b   1.000
_cell.length_c   1.000
_cell.angle_alpha   90.00
_cell.angle_beta   90.00
_cell.angle_gamma   90.00
#
_symmetry.space_group_name_H-M   'P 1'
#
loop_
_entity.id
_entity.type
_entity.pdbx_description
1 polymer ?
#
loop_
_entity_poly.entity_id
_entity_poly.type
_entity_poly.pdbx_seq_one_letter_code
_entity_poly.pdbx_strand_id
1 'polypeptide(L)' 'DLLASQEKGAGNEIQLTDSMLKLMATQEFHALEYEGITYDCGDKIGLLRANVALALAHPELGAAARSAIEDLLKL' A
#
# COMPACT_ATOMS: atom_id res chain seq x y z
N ASP A 1 18.19 13.44 -13.17
CA ASP A 1 18.55 14.84 -12.86
C ASP A 1 17.61 15.50 -11.86
N LEU A 2 16.30 15.63 -12.13
CA LEU A 2 15.37 16.34 -11.24
C LEU A 2 15.40 15.87 -9.77
N LEU A 3 15.36 14.55 -9.53
CA LEU A 3 15.41 13.98 -8.17
C LEU A 3 16.78 14.17 -7.50
N ALA A 4 17.86 14.09 -8.26
CA ALA A 4 19.22 14.22 -7.72
C ALA A 4 19.49 15.63 -7.18
N SER A 5 18.84 16.65 -7.77
CA SER A 5 18.91 18.05 -7.34
C SER A 5 17.71 18.49 -6.48
N GLN A 6 16.85 17.57 -6.04
CA GLN A 6 15.64 17.91 -5.29
C GLN A 6 15.99 18.34 -3.86
N GLU A 7 15.45 19.48 -3.44
CA GLU A 7 15.56 19.97 -2.08
C GLU A 7 14.60 19.22 -1.14
N LYS A 8 14.87 19.29 0.16
CA LYS A 8 14.04 18.66 1.18
C LYS A 8 12.67 19.35 1.27
N GLY A 9 11.62 18.55 1.32
CA GLY A 9 10.23 18.98 1.45
C GLY A 9 9.63 18.52 2.78
N ALA A 10 8.49 17.83 2.68
CA ALA A 10 7.77 17.29 3.84
C ALA A 10 8.68 16.42 4.72
N GLY A 11 8.58 16.61 6.04
CA GLY A 11 9.34 15.84 7.01
C GLY A 11 10.86 16.06 6.99
N ASN A 12 11.35 17.10 6.29
CA ASN A 12 12.78 17.33 6.07
C ASN A 12 13.45 16.21 5.23
N GLU A 13 12.67 15.57 4.34
CA GLU A 13 13.12 14.51 3.44
C GLU A 13 13.14 14.97 1.98
N ILE A 14 14.00 14.35 1.16
CA ILE A 14 13.98 14.53 -0.29
C ILE A 14 12.83 13.67 -0.84
N GLN A 15 11.72 14.30 -1.23
CA GLN A 15 10.51 13.60 -1.66
C GLN A 15 10.53 13.28 -3.16
N LEU A 16 10.22 12.03 -3.49
CA LEU A 16 10.06 11.59 -4.87
C LEU A 16 8.89 12.34 -5.55
N THR A 17 7.80 12.56 -4.83
CA THR A 17 6.59 13.21 -5.35
C THR A 17 6.85 14.63 -5.82
N ASP A 18 7.70 15.39 -5.13
CA ASP A 18 8.06 16.76 -5.52
C ASP A 18 8.84 16.78 -6.85
N SER A 19 9.69 15.76 -7.05
CA SER A 19 10.42 15.58 -8.31
C SER A 19 9.51 15.11 -9.44
N MET A 20 8.53 14.24 -9.15
CA MET A 20 7.51 13.83 -10.11
C MET A 20 6.69 15.04 -10.58
N LEU A 21 6.30 15.95 -9.67
CA LEU A 21 5.60 17.19 -10.03
C LEU A 21 6.42 18.08 -10.99
N LYS A 22 7.73 18.21 -10.77
CA LYS A 22 8.62 18.92 -11.71
C LYS A 22 8.70 18.22 -13.05
N LEU A 23 8.74 16.89 -13.05
CA LEU A 23 8.78 16.08 -14.26
C LEU A 23 7.51 16.23 -15.10
N MET A 24 6.34 16.31 -14.44
CA MET A 24 5.05 16.57 -15.10
C MET A 24 5.00 17.88 -15.89
N ALA A 25 5.85 18.86 -15.56
CA ALA A 25 5.92 20.14 -16.28
C ALA A 25 6.73 20.06 -17.59
N THR A 26 7.55 19.01 -17.76
CA THR A 26 8.50 18.90 -18.89
C THR A 26 8.23 17.70 -19.80
N GLN A 27 7.42 16.73 -19.37
CA GLN A 27 7.05 15.56 -20.17
C GLN A 27 5.63 15.11 -19.84
N GLU A 28 5.02 14.37 -20.77
CA GLU A 28 3.75 13.69 -20.51
C GLU A 28 3.87 12.73 -19.33
N PHE A 29 2.85 12.73 -18.49
CA PHE A 29 2.82 11.96 -17.25
C PHE A 29 1.43 11.37 -17.09
N HIS A 30 1.37 10.05 -16.99
CA HIS A 30 0.11 9.31 -16.96
C HIS A 30 -0.02 8.52 -15.68
N ALA A 31 -1.22 8.55 -15.09
CA ALA A 31 -1.59 7.62 -14.05
C ALA A 31 -2.13 6.33 -14.69
N LEU A 32 -1.76 5.19 -14.11
CA LEU A 32 -2.39 3.91 -14.42
C LEU A 32 -3.45 3.64 -13.35
N GLU A 33 -4.71 3.49 -13.76
CA GLU A 33 -5.74 2.96 -12.87
C GLU A 33 -5.47 1.48 -12.63
N TYR A 34 -5.16 1.14 -11.39
CA TYR A 34 -4.99 -0.24 -10.96
C TYR A 34 -6.35 -0.84 -10.60
N GLU A 35 -6.72 -1.93 -11.27
CA GLU A 35 -7.90 -2.73 -10.92
C GLU A 35 -7.49 -3.91 -10.04
N GLY A 36 -7.89 -3.85 -8.76
CA GLY A 36 -7.61 -4.91 -7.81
C GLY A 36 -7.85 -4.47 -6.38
N ILE A 37 -7.53 -5.34 -5.44
CA ILE A 37 -7.60 -5.03 -4.00
C ILE A 37 -6.20 -4.68 -3.52
N THR A 38 -6.06 -3.51 -2.90
CA THR A 38 -4.83 -3.09 -2.24
C THR A 38 -4.97 -3.22 -0.73
N TYR A 39 -3.86 -3.49 -0.05
CA TYR A 39 -3.78 -3.45 1.40
C TYR A 39 -2.64 -2.51 1.80
N ASP A 40 -2.97 -1.47 2.56
CA ASP A 40 -1.98 -0.57 3.12
C ASP A 40 -1.35 -1.21 4.37
N CYS A 41 -0.18 -1.82 4.19
CA CYS A 41 0.57 -2.45 5.30
C CYS A 41 1.35 -1.43 6.15
N GLY A 42 1.33 -0.13 5.82
CA GLY A 42 1.89 0.93 6.65
C GLY A 42 1.02 1.30 7.85
N ASP A 43 -0.28 1.02 7.76
CA ASP A 43 -1.24 1.13 8.86
C ASP A 43 -1.42 -0.20 9.62
N LYS A 44 -1.65 -0.14 10.92
CA LYS A 44 -1.80 -1.36 11.76
C LYS A 44 -3.05 -2.15 11.41
N ILE A 45 -4.17 -1.47 11.15
CA ILE A 45 -5.43 -2.14 10.76
C ILE A 45 -5.34 -2.63 9.32
N GLY A 46 -4.70 -1.85 8.43
CA GLY A 46 -4.42 -2.27 7.06
C GLY A 46 -3.54 -3.51 6.99
N LEU A 47 -2.49 -3.61 7.81
CA LEU A 47 -1.66 -4.82 7.93
C LEU A 47 -2.47 -6.03 8.45
N LEU A 48 -3.30 -5.84 9.48
CA LEU A 48 -4.19 -6.90 9.96
C LEU A 48 -5.12 -7.39 8.84
N ARG A 49 -5.71 -6.45 8.09
CA ARG A 49 -6.59 -6.76 6.96
C ARG A 49 -5.86 -7.53 5.86
N ALA A 50 -4.61 -7.17 5.55
CA ALA A 50 -3.77 -7.87 4.59
C ALA A 50 -3.55 -9.33 5.00
N ASN A 51 -3.14 -9.54 6.26
CA ASN A 51 -2.89 -10.87 6.81
C ASN A 51 -4.15 -11.74 6.80
N VAL A 52 -5.29 -11.21 7.24
CA VAL A 52 -6.56 -11.92 7.23
C VAL A 52 -6.97 -12.29 5.81
N ALA A 53 -6.88 -11.36 4.87
CA ALA A 53 -7.25 -11.63 3.48
C ALA A 53 -6.39 -12.72 2.84
N LEU A 54 -5.06 -12.66 3.04
CA LEU A 54 -4.15 -13.68 2.53
C LEU A 54 -4.39 -15.04 3.20
N ALA A 55 -4.62 -15.07 4.52
CA ALA A 55 -4.92 -16.30 5.23
C ALA A 55 -6.20 -16.97 4.72
N LEU A 56 -7.27 -16.19 4.50
CA LEU A 56 -8.54 -16.67 3.97
C LEU A 56 -8.45 -17.13 2.51
N ALA A 57 -7.59 -16.51 1.71
CA ALA A 57 -7.35 -16.89 0.31
C ALA A 57 -6.42 -18.11 0.16
N HIS A 58 -5.72 -18.52 1.23
CA HIS A 58 -4.74 -19.61 1.16
C HIS A 58 -5.42 -20.96 0.87
N PRO A 59 -4.99 -21.73 -0.16
CA PRO A 59 -5.67 -22.95 -0.58
C PRO A 59 -5.81 -24.02 0.52
N GLU A 60 -4.77 -24.19 1.34
CA GLU A 60 -4.75 -25.22 2.40
C GLU A 60 -5.20 -24.69 3.78
N LEU A 61 -5.06 -23.39 4.02
CA LEU A 61 -5.20 -22.80 5.36
C LEU A 61 -6.48 -21.98 5.49
N GLY A 62 -7.13 -21.60 4.38
CA GLY A 62 -8.27 -20.68 4.38
C GLY A 62 -9.44 -21.15 5.24
N ALA A 63 -9.75 -22.45 5.25
CA ALA A 63 -10.81 -23.01 6.09
C ALA A 63 -10.48 -22.90 7.59
N ALA A 64 -9.26 -23.29 7.98
CA ALA A 64 -8.81 -23.20 9.37
C ALA A 64 -8.69 -21.74 9.84
N ALA A 65 -8.16 -20.86 8.99
CA ALA A 65 -8.06 -19.44 9.24
C ALA A 65 -9.44 -18.80 9.46
N ARG A 66 -10.42 -19.13 8.61
CA ARG A 66 -11.80 -18.66 8.77
C ARG A 66 -12.38 -19.05 10.13
N SER A 67 -12.27 -20.33 10.50
CA SER A 67 -12.78 -20.82 11.78
C SER A 67 -12.14 -20.06 12.95
N ALA A 68 -10.83 -19.89 12.94
CA ALA A 68 -10.11 -19.19 14.00
C ALA A 68 -10.56 -17.73 14.13
N ILE A 69 -10.78 -17.03 13.01
CA ILE A 69 -11.25 -15.64 13.01
C ILE A 69 -12.69 -15.54 13.53
N GLU A 70 -13.58 -16.43 13.09
CA GLU A 70 -14.98 -16.45 13.54
C GLU A 70 -15.11 -16.70 15.05
N ASP A 71 -14.24 -17.51 15.64
CA ASP A 71 -14.22 -17.74 17.08
C ASP A 71 -13.76 -16.50 17.86
N LEU A 72 -12.81 -15.73 17.34
CA LEU A 72 -12.37 -14.47 17.95
C LEU A 72 -13.46 -13.38 17.94
N LEU A 73 -14.37 -13.40 16.97
CA LEU A 73 -15.47 -12.43 16.88
C LEU A 73 -16.62 -12.69 17.86
N LYS A 74 -16.65 -13.86 18.50
CA LYS A 74 -17.66 -14.25 19.50
C LYS A 74 -17.27 -13.87 20.93
N LEU A 75 -16.03 -13.39 21.13
CA LEU A 75 -15.56 -12.82 22.41
C LEU A 75 -16.34 -11.55 22.74
#